data_AF-A0A3D0XFY8-F1
#
_entry.id   AF-A0A3D0XFY8-F1
#
_cell.length_a   1.000
_cell.length_b   1.000
_cell.length_c   1.000
_cell.angle_alpha   90.00
_cell.angle_beta   90.00
_cell.angle_gamma   90.00
#
_symmetry.space_group_name_H-M   'P 1'
#
loop_
_entity.id
_entity.type
_entity.pdbx_description
1 polymer ?
#
loop_
_entity_poly.entity_id
_entity_poly.type
_entity_poly.pdbx_seq_one_letter_code
_entity_poly.pdbx_strand_id
1 'polypeptide(L)'
;GQFTGAGLYDSFSGCLEDELDEDEQGPCACDSEKAKERGVFRAIKKVYASFYNENAYRERKLHRIEEPEVGMSLLVHHSFPDEIEWANGVAVVQFTDYSGGAFNLRTELVTQVGAQSVTNPEDSSIPETVSVSYYRPSSGNPSRSLRFEARSSLLQVGKDHVMDWQRDYVNLHRQIERLTPLFARHASNRSQYTLDIEYKKVAPGQLIIKQIRELPQPVTLTQPTPILAGGQTQLRLFQGEARGSGGVFAYHRLKSQWSLKSSSRVLDRAGQGESLMVDVTWHRVQGGSLESLSSGFFNWDHYVFRRGSRNNTPTLIDRWTEQTDGEEIRYEWNTLIPQWLPDRYSPLIFADELDIYFKATYERPRLNLNINAFTGEMSTTRIREEEIKLEGFDPNAPLNEGDLLQSRSVKSKEGRSIEIQFYWPAPPTGPTAGYTAPLKQWKETIIQGLTPEPIVLTSWYAQTYAPGHHNFWEEFIFEPAQEESLPESQRQALEAADIQQIYVFDERGRSNQAVILGSNGEPRPF
;
A
#
# COMPACT_ATOMS: atom_id res chain seq x y z
N GLY A 1 1.50 17.51 -18.34
CA GLY A 1 2.67 17.44 -17.45
C GLY A 1 3.83 18.18 -18.10
N GLN A 2 4.72 18.74 -17.30
CA GLN A 2 5.97 19.34 -17.78
C GLN A 2 6.94 18.22 -18.18
N PHE A 3 7.52 18.29 -19.37
CA PHE A 3 8.55 17.34 -19.80
C PHE A 3 9.88 17.64 -19.07
N THR A 4 10.55 16.60 -18.59
CA THR A 4 11.87 16.69 -17.95
C THR A 4 12.88 15.86 -18.73
N GLY A 5 13.99 16.48 -19.14
CA GLY A 5 15.08 15.80 -19.86
C GLY A 5 16.08 15.07 -18.96
N ALA A 6 15.88 15.07 -17.64
CA ALA A 6 16.87 14.59 -16.69
C ALA A 6 17.05 13.07 -16.74
N GLY A 7 18.30 12.61 -16.82
CA GLY A 7 18.64 11.20 -16.93
C GLY A 7 18.23 10.55 -18.27
N LEU A 8 17.74 11.33 -19.24
CA LEU A 8 17.35 10.83 -20.56
C LEU A 8 18.48 10.92 -21.59
N TYR A 9 19.41 11.85 -21.40
CA TYR A 9 20.48 12.16 -22.34
C TYR A 9 21.85 11.90 -21.71
N ASP A 10 22.82 11.59 -22.55
CA ASP A 10 24.15 11.19 -22.10
C ASP A 10 25.12 12.37 -22.09
N SER A 11 26.10 12.32 -21.18
CA SER A 11 27.23 13.24 -21.12
C SER A 11 28.54 12.50 -21.42
N PHE A 12 29.44 13.10 -22.20
CA PHE A 12 30.71 12.48 -22.56
C PHE A 12 31.89 13.44 -22.39
N SER A 13 33.00 12.95 -21.85
CA SER A 13 34.30 13.63 -21.92
C SER A 13 34.91 13.39 -23.31
N GLY A 14 35.43 14.48 -23.89
CA GLY A 14 36.23 14.47 -25.12
C GLY A 14 37.61 15.07 -24.88
N CYS A 15 38.62 14.53 -25.56
CA CYS A 15 40.00 15.02 -25.56
C CYS A 15 40.21 15.94 -26.76
N LEU A 16 40.75 17.14 -26.54
CA LEU A 16 41.03 18.07 -27.62
C LEU A 16 42.34 17.73 -28.32
N GLU A 17 43.29 17.20 -27.56
CA GLU A 17 44.61 16.80 -28.01
C GLU A 17 44.51 15.66 -29.05
N ASP A 18 43.60 14.70 -28.86
CA ASP A 18 43.27 13.64 -29.84
C ASP A 18 42.67 14.17 -31.16
N GLU A 19 42.20 15.44 -31.21
CA GLU A 19 41.77 16.04 -32.49
C GLU A 19 42.90 16.83 -33.15
N LEU A 20 44.04 16.98 -32.48
CA LEU A 20 45.16 17.82 -32.89
C LEU A 20 46.45 17.05 -33.19
N ASP A 21 46.54 15.76 -32.84
CA ASP A 21 47.75 14.94 -32.92
C ASP A 21 47.93 14.18 -34.25
N GLU A 22 47.08 14.47 -35.25
CA GLU A 22 47.19 14.02 -36.65
C GLU A 22 47.12 12.48 -36.86
N ASP A 23 46.72 11.70 -35.86
CA ASP A 23 46.44 10.27 -36.02
C ASP A 23 45.09 9.83 -35.43
N GLU A 24 44.77 8.54 -35.55
CA GLU A 24 43.57 7.92 -34.94
C GLU A 24 43.97 6.72 -34.05
N GLN A 25 45.24 6.68 -33.63
CA GLN A 25 45.88 5.58 -32.93
C GLN A 25 45.98 5.89 -31.43
N GLY A 26 45.10 5.26 -30.65
CA GLY A 26 45.16 5.35 -29.20
C GLY A 26 46.50 4.91 -28.58
N PRO A 27 46.73 5.22 -27.29
CA PRO A 27 45.73 5.65 -26.31
C PRO A 27 45.37 7.14 -26.39
N CYS A 28 44.24 7.52 -25.79
CA CYS A 28 43.80 8.91 -25.65
C CYS A 28 44.91 9.77 -25.01
N ALA A 29 45.30 10.87 -25.65
CA ALA A 29 46.32 11.81 -25.19
C ALA A 29 45.96 12.45 -23.84
N CYS A 30 44.67 12.64 -23.56
CA CYS A 30 44.19 13.16 -22.28
C CYS A 30 44.08 12.12 -21.16
N ASP A 31 44.10 10.83 -21.49
CA ASP A 31 43.86 9.73 -20.54
C ASP A 31 44.46 8.43 -21.10
N SER A 32 45.69 8.14 -20.68
CA SER A 32 46.45 6.99 -21.15
C SER A 32 45.83 5.64 -20.78
N GLU A 33 44.87 5.59 -19.86
CA GLU A 33 44.15 4.34 -19.53
C GLU A 33 43.09 4.00 -20.59
N LYS A 34 42.69 4.95 -21.43
CA LYS A 34 41.76 4.70 -22.53
C LYS A 34 42.54 4.32 -23.79
N ALA A 35 42.48 3.02 -24.10
CA ALA A 35 43.18 2.41 -25.24
C ALA A 35 42.81 2.98 -26.63
N LYS A 36 41.78 3.82 -26.72
CA LYS A 36 41.35 4.48 -27.97
C LYS A 36 41.23 5.97 -27.71
N GLU A 37 41.50 6.75 -28.74
CA GLU A 37 41.19 8.17 -28.75
C GLU A 37 39.71 8.46 -28.46
N ARG A 38 39.51 9.64 -27.89
CA ARG A 38 38.25 10.18 -27.43
C ARG A 38 38.10 11.63 -27.89
N GLY A 39 38.39 11.91 -29.16
CA GLY A 39 38.23 13.22 -29.77
C GLY A 39 36.89 13.93 -29.47
N VAL A 40 36.93 15.25 -29.43
CA VAL A 40 35.78 16.11 -29.09
C VAL A 40 34.60 15.94 -30.06
N PHE A 41 34.84 15.74 -31.35
CA PHE A 41 33.75 15.55 -32.33
C PHE A 41 33.04 14.20 -32.13
N ARG A 42 33.79 13.18 -31.70
CA ARG A 42 33.20 11.90 -31.28
C ARG A 42 32.29 12.09 -30.07
N ALA A 43 32.73 12.85 -29.06
CA ALA A 43 31.92 13.14 -27.88
C ALA A 43 30.63 13.88 -28.27
N ILE A 44 30.72 14.93 -29.12
CA ILE A 44 29.56 15.69 -29.61
C ILE A 44 28.56 14.78 -30.34
N LYS A 45 29.03 13.94 -31.26
CA LYS A 45 28.17 12.99 -31.99
C LYS A 45 27.44 12.04 -31.04
N LYS A 46 28.12 11.56 -30.01
CA LYS A 46 27.51 10.66 -29.02
C LYS A 46 26.46 11.37 -28.16
N VAL A 47 26.71 12.61 -27.74
CA VAL A 47 25.69 13.41 -27.02
C VAL A 47 24.45 13.57 -27.90
N TYR A 48 24.59 13.97 -29.17
CA TYR A 48 23.44 14.09 -30.06
C TYR A 48 22.75 12.75 -30.34
N ALA A 49 23.50 11.65 -30.42
CA ALA A 49 22.92 10.32 -30.58
C ALA A 49 22.02 9.94 -29.39
N SER A 50 22.37 10.40 -28.17
CA SER A 50 21.55 10.16 -26.97
C SER A 50 20.15 10.77 -27.04
N PHE A 51 19.93 11.70 -27.97
CA PHE A 51 18.59 12.18 -28.31
C PHE A 51 17.65 11.01 -28.60
N TYR A 52 18.15 9.95 -29.23
CA TYR A 52 17.40 8.76 -29.63
C TYR A 52 17.52 7.58 -28.65
N ASN A 53 18.00 7.81 -27.43
CA ASN A 53 17.91 6.80 -26.39
C ASN A 53 16.44 6.38 -26.18
N GLU A 54 16.21 5.09 -25.91
CA GLU A 54 14.85 4.54 -25.86
C GLU A 54 13.98 5.24 -24.82
N ASN A 55 14.53 5.50 -23.64
CA ASN A 55 13.88 6.25 -22.56
C ASN A 55 13.56 7.69 -23.00
N ALA A 56 14.50 8.39 -23.65
CA ALA A 56 14.29 9.75 -24.15
C ALA A 56 13.15 9.81 -25.17
N TYR A 57 13.11 8.87 -26.11
CA TYR A 57 12.04 8.77 -27.10
C TYR A 57 10.68 8.46 -26.46
N ARG A 58 10.62 7.47 -25.54
CA ARG A 58 9.39 7.09 -24.86
C ARG A 58 8.81 8.24 -24.03
N GLU A 59 9.65 8.98 -23.32
CA GLU A 59 9.21 10.15 -22.54
C GLU A 59 8.67 11.27 -23.43
N ARG A 60 9.32 11.59 -24.55
CA ARG A 60 8.78 12.56 -25.52
C ARG A 60 7.43 12.11 -26.05
N LYS A 61 7.26 10.81 -26.35
CA LYS A 61 5.99 10.23 -26.81
C LYS A 61 4.89 10.29 -25.73
N LEU A 62 5.23 9.97 -24.48
CA LEU A 62 4.33 10.07 -23.33
C LEU A 62 3.80 11.51 -23.17
N HIS A 63 4.69 12.48 -23.34
CA HIS A 63 4.37 13.90 -23.27
C HIS A 63 3.82 14.49 -24.58
N ARG A 64 3.63 13.67 -25.62
CA ARG A 64 3.12 14.06 -26.94
C ARG A 64 3.91 15.21 -27.58
N ILE A 65 5.24 15.19 -27.42
CA ILE A 65 6.14 16.15 -28.05
C ILE A 65 6.35 15.75 -29.50
N GLU A 66 6.11 16.67 -30.43
CA GLU A 66 6.34 16.47 -31.85
C GLU A 66 7.84 16.49 -32.16
N GLU A 67 8.39 15.33 -32.54
CA GLU A 67 9.83 15.14 -32.72
C GLU A 67 10.50 16.17 -33.67
N PRO A 68 9.90 16.56 -34.81
CA PRO A 68 10.49 17.57 -35.71
C PRO A 68 10.65 18.96 -35.09
N GLU A 69 9.95 19.26 -34.00
CA GLU A 69 9.99 20.57 -33.33
C GLU A 69 11.03 20.62 -32.19
N VAL A 70 11.70 19.50 -31.90
CA VAL A 70 12.62 19.41 -30.74
C VAL A 70 14.04 19.84 -31.13
N GLY A 71 14.57 20.81 -30.40
CA GLY A 71 15.98 21.17 -30.43
C GLY A 71 16.75 20.56 -29.26
N MET A 72 17.97 20.07 -29.52
CA MET A 72 18.92 19.68 -28.47
C MET A 72 20.10 20.66 -28.45
N SER A 73 20.37 21.25 -27.29
CA SER A 73 21.52 22.13 -27.06
C SER A 73 22.65 21.38 -26.35
N LEU A 74 23.89 21.76 -26.64
CA LEU A 74 25.08 21.21 -26.00
C LEU A 74 25.68 22.23 -25.03
N LEU A 75 25.96 21.81 -23.79
CA LEU A 75 26.79 22.55 -22.84
C LEU A 75 28.20 21.96 -22.83
N VAL A 76 29.21 22.77 -23.12
CA VAL A 76 30.63 22.36 -23.09
C VAL A 76 31.31 23.06 -21.93
N HIS A 77 31.99 22.28 -21.08
CA HIS A 77 32.78 22.77 -19.96
C HIS A 77 34.05 21.92 -19.80
N HIS A 78 35.05 22.43 -19.08
CA HIS A 78 36.23 21.63 -18.72
C HIS A 78 35.82 20.36 -17.99
N SER A 79 36.39 19.22 -18.39
CA SER A 79 36.11 17.94 -17.75
C SER A 79 36.58 17.93 -16.29
N PHE A 80 36.03 17.00 -15.53
CA PHE A 80 36.50 16.67 -14.19
C PHE A 80 37.09 15.25 -14.27
N PRO A 81 38.39 15.10 -14.53
CA PRO A 81 39.03 13.79 -14.51
C PRO A 81 38.88 13.12 -13.15
N ASP A 82 38.62 11.81 -13.14
CA ASP A 82 38.32 11.05 -11.93
C ASP A 82 39.45 11.17 -10.88
N GLU A 83 40.71 11.34 -11.31
CA GLU A 83 41.87 11.45 -10.43
C GLU A 83 41.87 12.72 -9.56
N ILE A 84 41.21 13.78 -10.04
CA ILE A 84 41.09 15.05 -9.31
C ILE A 84 39.72 15.19 -8.64
N GLU A 85 38.77 14.29 -8.88
CA GLU A 85 37.48 14.29 -8.21
C GLU A 85 37.62 13.69 -6.81
N TRP A 86 37.45 14.53 -5.78
CA TRP A 86 37.46 14.06 -4.39
C TRP A 86 36.07 13.63 -3.92
N ALA A 87 35.02 14.27 -4.44
CA ALA A 87 33.65 13.90 -4.15
C ALA A 87 32.69 14.32 -5.26
N ASN A 88 31.64 13.54 -5.46
CA ASN A 88 30.53 13.81 -6.36
C ASN A 88 29.22 13.78 -5.56
N GLY A 89 28.31 14.72 -5.79
CA GLY A 89 27.16 14.87 -4.92
C GLY A 89 25.94 15.53 -5.56
N VAL A 90 24.79 15.27 -4.94
CA VAL A 90 23.49 15.84 -5.30
C VAL A 90 22.86 16.47 -4.07
N ALA A 91 22.24 17.64 -4.23
CA ALA A 91 21.53 18.35 -3.18
C ALA A 91 20.06 18.55 -3.57
N VAL A 92 19.14 18.09 -2.73
CA VAL A 92 17.71 18.40 -2.83
C VAL A 92 17.41 19.56 -1.90
N VAL A 93 16.94 20.69 -2.46
CA VAL A 93 16.77 21.95 -1.73
C VAL A 93 15.32 22.42 -1.79
N GLN A 94 14.61 22.34 -0.69
CA GLN A 94 13.27 22.91 -0.55
C GLN A 94 13.38 24.38 -0.13
N PHE A 95 12.82 25.28 -0.95
CA PHE A 95 12.77 26.72 -0.70
C PHE A 95 11.37 27.17 -0.32
N THR A 96 11.24 27.97 0.74
CA THR A 96 10.01 28.71 1.06
C THR A 96 10.35 30.18 1.31
N ASP A 97 9.74 31.05 0.51
CA ASP A 97 9.81 32.50 0.68
C ASP A 97 8.78 32.99 1.71
N TYR A 98 9.16 34.00 2.48
CA TYR A 98 8.32 34.69 3.44
C TYR A 98 8.34 36.21 3.18
N SER A 99 7.44 36.94 3.84
CA SER A 99 7.37 38.40 3.68
C SER A 99 8.65 39.10 4.17
N GLY A 100 8.97 40.23 3.54
CA GLY A 100 10.10 41.07 3.95
C GLY A 100 11.49 40.51 3.62
N GLY A 101 11.59 39.59 2.65
CA GLY A 101 12.87 39.00 2.22
C GLY A 101 13.41 37.91 3.15
N ALA A 102 12.58 37.43 4.07
CA ALA A 102 12.87 36.26 4.87
C ALA A 102 12.59 34.99 4.04
N PHE A 103 13.39 33.94 4.22
CA PHE A 103 13.15 32.65 3.57
C PHE A 103 13.78 31.51 4.37
N ASN A 104 13.33 30.28 4.15
CA ASN A 104 14.02 29.08 4.64
C ASN A 104 14.52 28.19 3.50
N LEU A 105 15.51 27.38 3.83
CA LEU A 105 15.97 26.26 3.01
C LEU A 105 16.00 25.00 3.88
N ARG A 106 15.45 23.91 3.37
CA ARG A 106 15.73 22.56 3.85
C ARG A 106 16.50 21.83 2.77
N THR A 107 17.74 21.47 3.08
CA THR A 107 18.67 20.91 2.12
C THR A 107 19.06 19.51 2.57
N GLU A 108 18.95 18.53 1.69
CA GLU A 108 19.54 17.21 1.86
C GLU A 108 20.70 17.07 0.88
N LEU A 109 21.89 16.76 1.40
CA LEU A 109 23.12 16.59 0.64
C LEU A 109 23.49 15.11 0.64
N VAL A 110 23.55 14.51 -0.53
CA VAL A 110 24.00 13.12 -0.74
C VAL A 110 25.34 13.16 -1.46
N THR A 111 26.38 12.59 -0.86
CA THR A 111 27.78 12.72 -1.31
C THR A 111 28.45 11.36 -1.43
N GLN A 112 29.07 11.08 -2.57
CA GLN A 112 29.92 9.91 -2.80
C GLN A 112 31.41 10.30 -2.79
N VAL A 113 32.26 9.35 -2.38
CA VAL A 113 33.73 9.44 -2.49
C VAL A 113 34.13 9.35 -3.96
N GLY A 114 35.03 10.23 -4.42
CA GLY A 114 35.55 10.21 -5.79
C GLY A 114 34.51 10.60 -6.85
N ALA A 115 34.71 10.11 -8.08
CA ALA A 115 33.82 10.33 -9.23
C ALA A 115 32.58 9.44 -9.25
N GLN A 116 32.36 8.63 -8.21
CA GLN A 116 31.29 7.64 -8.17
C GLN A 116 29.90 8.31 -8.25
N SER A 117 29.01 7.69 -9.02
CA SER A 117 27.66 8.19 -9.22
C SER A 117 26.82 8.06 -7.95
N VAL A 118 26.07 9.11 -7.62
CA VAL A 118 25.10 9.11 -6.52
C VAL A 118 23.72 8.63 -6.98
N THR A 119 23.33 8.96 -8.22
CA THR A 119 21.99 8.68 -8.74
C THR A 119 21.87 7.27 -9.32
N ASN A 120 22.99 6.67 -9.72
CA ASN A 120 23.06 5.30 -10.24
C ASN A 120 24.45 4.72 -9.97
N PRO A 121 24.77 4.31 -8.72
CA PRO A 121 26.07 3.71 -8.41
C PRO A 121 26.26 2.41 -9.18
N GLU A 122 27.48 2.16 -9.68
CA GLU A 122 27.81 0.92 -10.41
C GLU A 122 27.87 -0.31 -9.47
N ASP A 123 27.88 -0.09 -8.16
CA ASP A 123 27.97 -1.08 -7.10
C ASP A 123 26.86 -0.85 -6.05
N SER A 124 26.85 -1.66 -4.99
CA SER A 124 25.94 -1.49 -3.84
C SER A 124 26.46 -0.45 -2.83
N SER A 125 27.24 0.55 -3.26
CA SER A 125 27.76 1.58 -2.36
C SER A 125 26.63 2.45 -1.80
N ILE A 126 26.79 2.78 -0.52
CA ILE A 126 25.92 3.70 0.21
C ILE A 126 26.64 5.05 0.35
N PRO A 127 26.03 6.16 -0.09
CA PRO A 127 26.59 7.51 0.02
C PRO A 127 26.51 8.08 1.44
N GLU A 128 27.21 9.18 1.67
CA GLU A 128 27.05 10.01 2.88
C GLU A 128 25.86 10.96 2.74
N THR A 129 25.07 11.09 3.81
CA THR A 129 23.92 12.00 3.85
C THR A 129 24.07 13.04 4.96
N VAL A 130 23.90 14.32 4.61
CA VAL A 130 23.90 15.46 5.53
C VAL A 130 22.65 16.30 5.29
N SER A 131 21.89 16.57 6.34
CA SER A 131 20.77 17.51 6.28
C SER A 131 21.19 18.90 6.77
N VAL A 132 20.68 19.95 6.12
CA VAL A 132 20.91 21.35 6.51
C VAL A 132 19.59 22.07 6.62
N SER A 133 19.36 22.67 7.79
CA SER A 133 18.27 23.62 8.03
C SER A 133 18.82 25.03 8.04
N TYR A 134 18.29 25.89 7.19
CA TYR A 134 18.71 27.29 7.10
C TYR A 134 17.51 28.23 7.10
N TYR A 135 17.61 29.30 7.87
CA TYR A 135 16.61 30.37 7.90
C TYR A 135 17.30 31.73 7.80
N ARG A 136 16.88 32.52 6.82
CA ARG A 136 17.24 33.92 6.70
C ARG A 136 16.06 34.76 7.19
N PRO A 137 16.19 35.48 8.31
CA PRO A 137 15.16 36.44 8.72
C PRO A 137 15.19 37.70 7.84
N SER A 138 14.12 38.48 7.89
CA SER A 138 14.02 39.78 7.20
C SER A 138 14.98 40.82 7.80
N SER A 139 15.36 40.65 9.07
CA SER A 139 16.38 41.43 9.76
C SER A 139 17.18 40.55 10.72
N GLY A 140 18.46 40.88 10.92
CA GLY A 140 19.37 40.11 11.77
C GLY A 140 20.17 39.03 11.03
N ASN A 141 20.81 38.16 11.80
CA ASN A 141 21.71 37.13 11.27
C ASN A 141 20.94 35.87 10.86
N PRO A 142 21.30 35.23 9.73
CA PRO A 142 20.72 33.94 9.38
C PRO A 142 21.18 32.84 10.35
N SER A 143 20.37 31.79 10.47
CA SER A 143 20.72 30.56 11.20
C SER A 143 20.97 29.41 10.22
N ARG A 144 21.97 28.58 10.54
CA ARG A 144 22.30 27.36 9.80
C ARG A 144 22.62 26.25 10.78
N SER A 145 21.96 25.11 10.63
CA SER A 145 22.23 23.89 11.39
C SER A 145 22.48 22.75 10.42
N LEU A 146 23.57 22.02 10.62
CA LEU A 146 23.91 20.81 9.87
C LEU A 146 23.74 19.60 10.78
N ARG A 147 23.16 18.53 10.24
CA ARG A 147 23.07 17.25 10.90
C ARG A 147 23.61 16.17 9.98
N PHE A 148 24.55 15.39 10.49
CA PHE A 148 25.06 14.21 9.83
C PHE A 148 24.05 13.08 10.03
N GLU A 149 23.57 12.49 8.94
CA GLU A 149 22.51 11.47 8.98
C GLU A 149 23.06 10.07 8.72
N ALA A 150 23.96 9.93 7.74
CA ALA A 150 24.50 8.63 7.34
C ALA A 150 25.94 8.75 6.84
N ARG A 151 26.76 7.75 7.16
CA ARG A 151 28.16 7.64 6.72
C ARG A 151 28.24 6.89 5.40
N SER A 152 29.14 7.31 4.50
CA SER A 152 29.44 6.54 3.30
C SER A 152 30.09 5.18 3.63
N SER A 153 29.65 4.15 2.91
CA SER A 153 30.21 2.79 2.97
C SER A 153 31.66 2.70 2.45
N LEU A 154 32.12 3.65 1.64
CA LEU A 154 33.44 3.61 1.01
C LEU A 154 34.56 4.22 1.87
N LEU A 155 34.20 4.85 2.98
CA LEU A 155 35.18 5.44 3.87
C LEU A 155 35.88 4.36 4.70
N GLN A 156 37.20 4.41 4.73
CA GLN A 156 38.03 3.57 5.61
C GLN A 156 37.74 3.86 7.10
N VAL A 157 37.96 2.86 7.95
CA VAL A 157 37.83 3.00 9.41
C VAL A 157 38.72 4.17 9.89
N GLY A 158 38.15 5.07 10.69
CA GLY A 158 38.82 6.27 11.18
C GLY A 158 38.68 7.50 10.27
N LYS A 159 38.04 7.38 9.09
CA LYS A 159 37.49 8.52 8.34
C LYS A 159 35.98 8.57 8.52
N ASP A 160 35.49 9.67 9.08
CA ASP A 160 34.07 9.80 9.44
C ASP A 160 33.24 10.49 8.35
N HIS A 161 33.88 11.30 7.50
CA HIS A 161 33.20 12.12 6.50
C HIS A 161 33.88 12.09 5.12
N VAL A 162 33.07 12.19 4.06
CA VAL A 162 33.55 12.26 2.67
C VAL A 162 34.29 13.57 2.38
N MET A 163 33.75 14.69 2.84
CA MET A 163 34.35 16.02 2.73
C MET A 163 34.78 16.57 4.10
N ASP A 164 35.48 17.70 4.14
CA ASP A 164 36.01 18.25 5.38
C ASP A 164 34.86 18.75 6.26
N TRP A 165 34.55 17.98 7.31
CA TRP A 165 33.49 18.31 8.24
C TRP A 165 33.92 19.40 9.24
N GLN A 166 33.14 20.45 9.50
CA GLN A 166 31.90 20.90 8.83
C GLN A 166 32.15 21.88 7.68
N ARG A 167 33.42 22.26 7.48
CA ARG A 167 33.83 23.40 6.65
C ARG A 167 33.28 23.33 5.24
N ASP A 168 33.41 22.18 4.58
CA ASP A 168 33.06 22.05 3.17
C ASP A 168 31.54 22.08 2.96
N TYR A 169 30.80 21.34 3.78
CA TYR A 169 29.33 21.37 3.75
C TYR A 169 28.77 22.76 4.01
N VAL A 170 29.36 23.50 4.96
CA VAL A 170 29.00 24.90 5.24
C VAL A 170 29.32 25.79 4.02
N ASN A 171 30.47 25.61 3.38
CA ASN A 171 30.86 26.40 2.22
C ASN A 171 30.01 26.09 0.99
N LEU A 172 29.68 24.83 0.74
CA LEU A 172 28.75 24.43 -0.31
C LEU A 172 27.35 25.02 -0.05
N HIS A 173 26.84 24.90 1.17
CA HIS A 173 25.54 25.47 1.51
C HIS A 173 25.52 27.01 1.39
N ARG A 174 26.65 27.70 1.59
CA ARG A 174 26.77 29.15 1.30
C ARG A 174 26.67 29.47 -0.20
N GLN A 175 27.03 28.54 -1.09
CA GLN A 175 26.78 28.72 -2.52
C GLN A 175 25.30 28.49 -2.82
N ILE A 176 24.72 27.41 -2.29
CA ILE A 176 23.30 27.07 -2.44
C ILE A 176 22.42 28.22 -1.95
N GLU A 177 22.67 28.77 -0.76
CA GLU A 177 21.84 29.84 -0.19
C GLU A 177 21.81 31.12 -1.05
N ARG A 178 22.86 31.37 -1.84
CA ARG A 178 22.95 32.52 -2.73
C ARG A 178 22.22 32.27 -4.04
N LEU A 179 22.29 31.03 -4.54
CA LEU A 179 21.75 30.66 -5.84
C LEU A 179 20.25 30.35 -5.76
N THR A 180 19.78 29.67 -4.70
CA THR A 180 18.40 29.21 -4.60
C THR A 180 17.40 30.37 -4.76
N PRO A 181 17.45 31.48 -4.01
CA PRO A 181 16.47 32.57 -4.16
C PRO A 181 16.47 33.22 -5.55
N LEU A 182 17.61 33.22 -6.25
CA LEU A 182 17.72 33.77 -7.61
C LEU A 182 17.01 32.89 -8.64
N PHE A 183 16.84 31.59 -8.34
CA PHE A 183 16.11 30.65 -9.19
C PHE A 183 14.60 30.92 -9.21
N ALA A 184 14.06 31.64 -8.22
CA ALA A 184 12.62 31.96 -8.14
C ALA A 184 12.04 32.59 -9.42
N ARG A 185 12.86 33.29 -10.23
CA ARG A 185 12.42 33.85 -11.52
C ARG A 185 12.11 32.81 -12.60
N HIS A 186 12.65 31.61 -12.45
CA HIS A 186 12.48 30.47 -13.35
C HIS A 186 11.58 29.37 -12.77
N ALA A 187 11.34 29.40 -11.46
CA ALA A 187 10.52 28.41 -10.77
C ALA A 187 9.04 28.52 -11.17
N SER A 188 8.37 27.37 -11.21
CA SER A 188 6.95 27.24 -11.52
C SER A 188 6.09 27.93 -10.47
N ASN A 189 6.49 27.85 -9.20
CA ASN A 189 5.93 28.65 -8.10
C ASN A 189 7.06 29.46 -7.45
N ARG A 190 6.99 30.80 -7.56
CA ARG A 190 8.08 31.68 -7.14
C ARG A 190 8.33 31.72 -5.63
N SER A 191 7.33 31.41 -4.81
CA SER A 191 7.44 31.45 -3.35
C SER A 191 7.70 30.07 -2.73
N GLN A 192 7.53 28.98 -3.48
CA GLN A 192 7.78 27.64 -2.97
C GLN A 192 8.14 26.68 -4.10
N TYR A 193 9.35 26.14 -4.08
CA TYR A 193 9.86 25.19 -5.07
C TYR A 193 10.95 24.30 -4.47
N THR A 194 11.22 23.18 -5.13
CA THR A 194 12.31 22.27 -4.76
C THR A 194 13.32 22.25 -5.89
N LEU A 195 14.60 22.38 -5.57
CA LEU A 195 15.70 22.27 -6.54
C LEU A 195 16.44 20.94 -6.37
N ASP A 196 16.93 20.44 -7.49
CA ASP A 196 17.97 19.41 -7.58
C ASP A 196 19.26 20.08 -8.07
N ILE A 197 20.32 19.98 -7.26
CA ILE A 197 21.60 20.64 -7.48
C ILE A 197 22.71 19.61 -7.50
N GLU A 198 23.40 19.47 -8.63
CA GLU A 198 24.60 18.63 -8.74
C GLU A 198 25.85 19.43 -8.39
N TYR A 199 26.74 18.83 -7.58
CA TYR A 199 27.99 19.44 -7.18
C TYR A 199 29.15 18.45 -7.14
N LYS A 200 30.37 18.98 -7.17
CA LYS A 200 31.62 18.22 -7.02
C LYS A 200 32.57 18.93 -6.06
N LYS A 201 33.41 18.14 -5.38
CA LYS A 201 34.65 18.61 -4.74
C LYS A 201 35.82 18.10 -5.57
N VAL A 202 36.67 19.00 -6.06
CA VAL A 202 37.79 18.67 -6.95
C VAL A 202 39.11 19.22 -6.44
N ALA A 203 40.23 18.59 -6.79
CA ALA A 203 41.55 19.01 -6.36
C ALA A 203 41.93 20.40 -6.92
N PRO A 204 42.62 21.27 -6.13
CA PRO A 204 42.89 21.13 -4.70
C PRO A 204 41.78 21.76 -3.84
N GLY A 205 40.71 20.99 -3.55
CA GLY A 205 39.66 21.32 -2.57
C GLY A 205 38.54 22.27 -3.03
N GLN A 206 38.39 22.50 -4.33
CA GLN A 206 37.37 23.40 -4.87
C GLN A 206 35.98 22.74 -4.88
N LEU A 207 34.97 23.46 -4.38
CA LEU A 207 33.55 23.06 -4.44
C LEU A 207 32.86 23.76 -5.61
N ILE A 208 32.28 22.97 -6.52
CA ILE A 208 31.69 23.45 -7.77
C ILE A 208 30.26 22.95 -7.87
N ILE A 209 29.30 23.85 -8.10
CA ILE A 209 27.94 23.50 -8.52
C ILE A 209 27.91 23.39 -10.04
N LYS A 210 27.50 22.24 -10.56
CA LYS A 210 27.48 21.93 -12.00
C LYS A 210 26.12 22.21 -12.64
N GLN A 211 25.06 21.87 -11.94
CA GLN A 211 23.70 21.94 -12.46
C GLN A 211 22.73 22.32 -11.36
N ILE A 212 21.73 23.12 -11.72
CA ILE A 212 20.58 23.45 -10.88
C ILE A 212 19.34 23.29 -11.74
N ARG A 213 18.35 22.54 -11.25
CA ARG A 213 17.03 22.42 -11.89
C ARG A 213 15.91 22.37 -10.85
N GLU A 214 14.71 22.75 -11.25
CA GLU A 214 13.51 22.52 -10.44
C GLU A 214 13.13 21.04 -10.48
N LEU A 215 12.80 20.46 -9.31
CA LEU A 215 12.17 19.16 -9.19
C LEU A 215 10.64 19.33 -9.30
N PRO A 216 10.00 18.75 -10.33
CA PRO A 216 8.54 18.80 -10.46
C PRO A 216 7.87 18.26 -9.20
N GLN A 217 6.92 19.02 -8.67
CA GLN A 217 6.13 18.59 -7.52
C GLN A 217 4.93 17.77 -8.00
N PRO A 218 4.58 16.66 -7.31
CA PRO A 218 3.35 15.94 -7.62
C PRO A 218 2.15 16.89 -7.43
N VAL A 219 1.28 16.93 -8.43
CA VAL A 219 0.08 17.78 -8.39
C VAL A 219 -0.91 17.13 -7.45
N THR A 220 -1.33 17.86 -6.41
CA THR A 220 -2.46 17.43 -5.58
C THR A 220 -3.73 17.46 -6.43
N LEU A 221 -4.38 16.32 -6.53
CA LEU A 221 -5.66 16.18 -7.22
C LEU A 221 -6.76 16.66 -6.29
N THR A 222 -7.54 17.66 -6.71
CA THR A 222 -8.59 18.24 -5.86
C THR A 222 -9.85 17.38 -5.82
N GLN A 223 -10.24 16.77 -6.94
CA GLN A 223 -11.37 15.82 -7.06
C GLN A 223 -11.17 14.92 -8.31
N PRO A 224 -10.17 14.04 -8.33
CA PRO A 224 -9.96 13.18 -9.49
C PRO A 224 -11.10 12.16 -9.62
N THR A 225 -11.51 11.88 -10.86
CA THR A 225 -12.30 10.68 -11.14
C THR A 225 -11.42 9.45 -10.86
N PRO A 226 -11.85 8.52 -10.01
CA PRO A 226 -11.06 7.32 -9.73
C PRO A 226 -10.80 6.51 -11.00
N ILE A 227 -9.63 5.90 -11.09
CA ILE A 227 -9.25 4.98 -12.15
C ILE A 227 -9.00 3.63 -11.49
N LEU A 228 -9.84 2.65 -11.83
CA LEU A 228 -9.60 1.28 -11.39
C LEU A 228 -8.39 0.74 -12.15
N ALA A 229 -7.35 0.37 -11.42
CA ALA A 229 -6.29 -0.49 -11.91
C ALA A 229 -6.84 -1.92 -11.95
N GLY A 230 -7.02 -2.45 -13.16
CA GLY A 230 -7.45 -3.83 -13.36
C GLY A 230 -6.40 -4.81 -12.83
N GLY A 231 -6.81 -6.04 -12.57
CA GLY A 231 -5.93 -7.06 -12.01
C GLY A 231 -6.72 -8.20 -11.40
N GLN A 232 -6.00 -9.07 -10.70
CA GLN A 232 -6.58 -10.12 -9.88
C GLN A 232 -6.42 -9.75 -8.40
N THR A 233 -7.47 -9.98 -7.62
CA THR A 233 -7.40 -9.84 -6.16
C THR A 233 -8.27 -10.91 -5.48
N GLN A 234 -8.07 -11.07 -4.17
CA GLN A 234 -8.79 -12.00 -3.33
C GLN A 234 -9.51 -11.19 -2.23
N LEU A 235 -10.81 -11.45 -2.06
CA LEU A 235 -11.57 -10.90 -0.95
C LEU A 235 -12.06 -12.01 -0.02
N ARG A 236 -12.30 -11.66 1.23
CA ARG A 236 -13.01 -12.53 2.19
C ARG A 236 -13.93 -11.71 3.08
N LEU A 237 -14.76 -12.39 3.85
CA LEU A 237 -15.52 -11.77 4.96
C LEU A 237 -14.60 -10.94 5.87
N PHE A 238 -14.95 -9.66 6.06
CA PHE A 238 -14.35 -8.81 7.09
C PHE A 238 -14.92 -9.16 8.46
N GLN A 239 -14.11 -9.76 9.33
CA GLN A 239 -14.49 -10.14 10.70
C GLN A 239 -14.09 -9.05 11.70
N GLY A 240 -14.67 -7.86 11.55
CA GLY A 240 -14.50 -6.70 12.42
C GLY A 240 -15.81 -5.95 12.65
N GLU A 241 -15.74 -4.75 13.23
CA GLU A 241 -16.93 -3.89 13.38
C GLU A 241 -17.27 -3.22 12.03
N ALA A 242 -18.26 -3.77 11.33
CA ALA A 242 -18.77 -3.18 10.09
C ALA A 242 -20.14 -2.53 10.31
N ARG A 243 -20.27 -1.26 9.88
CA ARG A 243 -21.53 -0.52 9.93
C ARG A 243 -22.60 -1.21 9.08
N GLY A 244 -23.77 -1.45 9.68
CA GLY A 244 -24.91 -2.05 8.98
C GLY A 244 -24.82 -3.56 8.78
N SER A 245 -23.82 -4.22 9.36
CA SER A 245 -23.67 -5.66 9.24
C SER A 245 -24.57 -6.43 10.22
N GLY A 246 -25.08 -7.59 9.79
CA GLY A 246 -26.10 -8.36 10.52
C GLY A 246 -25.62 -9.14 11.75
N GLY A 247 -24.45 -8.80 12.29
CA GLY A 247 -23.82 -9.48 13.44
C GLY A 247 -23.17 -10.82 13.10
N VAL A 248 -22.72 -11.55 14.12
CA VAL A 248 -21.94 -12.80 13.97
C VAL A 248 -22.67 -13.88 13.16
N PHE A 249 -24.01 -13.93 13.22
CA PHE A 249 -24.81 -14.88 12.45
C PHE A 249 -24.80 -14.58 10.95
N ALA A 250 -24.85 -13.30 10.57
CA ALA A 250 -24.68 -12.90 9.18
C ALA A 250 -23.27 -13.19 8.68
N TYR A 251 -22.28 -12.94 9.53
CA TYR A 251 -20.87 -13.26 9.25
C TYR A 251 -20.72 -14.75 8.98
N HIS A 252 -21.33 -15.60 9.80
CA HIS A 252 -21.21 -17.05 9.67
C HIS A 252 -21.96 -17.59 8.45
N ARG A 253 -23.20 -17.16 8.19
CA ARG A 253 -23.99 -17.66 7.04
C ARG A 253 -23.50 -17.18 5.68
N LEU A 254 -23.01 -15.93 5.58
CA LEU A 254 -22.47 -15.37 4.34
C LEU A 254 -20.96 -15.53 4.20
N LYS A 255 -20.35 -16.29 5.11
CA LYS A 255 -18.91 -16.50 5.15
C LYS A 255 -18.38 -17.06 3.86
N SER A 256 -17.48 -16.31 3.24
CA SER A 256 -17.03 -16.61 1.89
C SER A 256 -15.68 -15.99 1.56
N GLN A 257 -15.04 -16.57 0.56
CA GLN A 257 -13.85 -16.05 -0.11
C GLN A 257 -14.15 -15.87 -1.59
N TRP A 258 -13.51 -14.89 -2.22
CA TRP A 258 -13.82 -14.45 -3.58
C TRP A 258 -12.54 -14.21 -4.35
N SER A 259 -12.35 -14.93 -5.45
CA SER A 259 -11.32 -14.61 -6.44
C SER A 259 -11.93 -13.69 -7.49
N LEU A 260 -11.35 -12.50 -7.68
CA LEU A 260 -11.88 -11.50 -8.59
C LEU A 260 -10.86 -11.16 -9.66
N LYS A 261 -11.36 -10.90 -10.87
CA LYS A 261 -10.62 -10.19 -11.92
C LYS A 261 -11.37 -8.94 -12.32
N SER A 262 -10.69 -7.81 -12.35
CA SER A 262 -11.24 -6.52 -12.79
C SER A 262 -10.51 -6.00 -14.03
N SER A 263 -11.20 -5.19 -14.84
CA SER A 263 -10.62 -4.52 -16.00
C SER A 263 -10.29 -3.06 -15.71
N SER A 264 -9.12 -2.60 -16.16
CA SER A 264 -8.71 -1.20 -15.99
C SER A 264 -9.68 -0.25 -16.69
N ARG A 265 -10.17 0.76 -15.97
CA ARG A 265 -11.08 1.76 -16.53
C ARG A 265 -11.16 3.02 -15.67
N VAL A 266 -11.48 4.14 -16.30
CA VAL A 266 -11.86 5.37 -15.60
C VAL A 266 -13.27 5.19 -15.05
N LEU A 267 -13.48 5.42 -13.76
CA LEU A 267 -14.78 5.26 -13.08
C LEU A 267 -15.65 6.51 -13.23
N ASP A 268 -15.76 7.03 -14.45
CA ASP A 268 -16.75 8.04 -14.81
C ASP A 268 -18.12 7.40 -15.09
N ARG A 269 -19.07 8.20 -15.58
CA ARG A 269 -20.43 7.71 -15.90
C ARG A 269 -20.43 6.55 -16.91
N ALA A 270 -19.46 6.49 -17.82
CA ALA A 270 -19.34 5.44 -18.82
C ALA A 270 -18.69 4.18 -18.23
N GLY A 271 -17.59 4.33 -17.47
CA GLY A 271 -16.93 3.20 -16.81
C GLY A 271 -17.77 2.52 -15.73
N GLN A 272 -18.76 3.23 -15.19
CA GLN A 272 -19.78 2.72 -14.26
C GLN A 272 -21.00 2.08 -14.97
N GLY A 273 -20.93 1.85 -16.29
CA GLY A 273 -22.05 1.34 -17.10
C GLY A 273 -22.34 -0.16 -16.95
N GLU A 274 -21.42 -0.91 -16.36
CA GLU A 274 -21.45 -2.37 -16.19
C GLU A 274 -20.68 -2.77 -14.92
N SER A 275 -20.67 -4.07 -14.58
CA SER A 275 -19.89 -4.57 -13.45
C SER A 275 -18.40 -4.26 -13.60
N LEU A 276 -17.73 -4.01 -12.47
CA LEU A 276 -16.27 -3.86 -12.45
C LEU A 276 -15.56 -5.21 -12.53
N MET A 277 -16.27 -6.29 -12.20
CA MET A 277 -15.74 -7.64 -12.13
C MET A 277 -16.00 -8.35 -13.45
N VAL A 278 -14.92 -8.72 -14.15
CA VAL A 278 -15.01 -9.47 -15.41
C VAL A 278 -14.95 -10.97 -15.20
N ASP A 279 -14.37 -11.41 -14.09
CA ASP A 279 -14.37 -12.80 -13.66
C ASP A 279 -14.50 -12.87 -12.14
N VAL A 280 -15.28 -13.85 -11.67
CA VAL A 280 -15.61 -14.03 -10.27
C VAL A 280 -15.70 -15.53 -9.98
N THR A 281 -14.94 -15.94 -8.97
CA THR A 281 -15.11 -17.24 -8.31
C THR A 281 -15.49 -17.01 -6.87
N TRP A 282 -16.61 -17.60 -6.45
CA TRP A 282 -17.10 -17.56 -5.09
C TRP A 282 -16.89 -18.89 -4.38
N HIS A 283 -16.07 -18.89 -3.32
CA HIS A 283 -15.81 -20.04 -2.46
C HIS A 283 -16.62 -19.94 -1.16
N ARG A 284 -17.46 -20.94 -0.88
CA ARG A 284 -18.38 -20.95 0.26
C ARG A 284 -18.61 -22.37 0.78
N VAL A 285 -19.12 -22.48 2.00
CA VAL A 285 -19.65 -23.75 2.50
C VAL A 285 -21.15 -23.81 2.22
N GLN A 286 -21.60 -24.88 1.57
CA GLN A 286 -23.00 -25.17 1.31
C GLN A 286 -23.27 -26.64 1.68
N GLY A 287 -24.28 -26.89 2.52
CA GLY A 287 -24.60 -28.25 2.98
C GLY A 287 -23.44 -28.97 3.68
N GLY A 288 -22.53 -28.23 4.32
CA GLY A 288 -21.34 -28.78 4.98
C GLY A 288 -20.16 -29.11 4.06
N SER A 289 -20.29 -28.87 2.75
CA SER A 289 -19.20 -29.06 1.78
C SER A 289 -18.67 -27.72 1.27
N LEU A 290 -17.36 -27.62 1.08
CA LEU A 290 -16.74 -26.48 0.43
C LEU A 290 -17.02 -26.54 -1.08
N GLU A 291 -17.70 -25.53 -1.60
CA GLU A 291 -18.07 -25.41 -3.00
C GLU A 291 -17.51 -24.14 -3.63
N SER A 292 -17.38 -24.15 -4.95
CA SER A 292 -16.89 -23.01 -5.72
C SER A 292 -17.77 -22.75 -6.93
N LEU A 293 -18.40 -21.58 -6.97
CA LEU A 293 -19.15 -21.12 -8.12
C LEU A 293 -18.24 -20.23 -8.98
N SER A 294 -17.86 -20.74 -10.15
CA SER A 294 -17.00 -20.03 -11.12
C SER A 294 -17.76 -19.82 -12.42
N SER A 295 -17.77 -18.58 -12.91
CA SER A 295 -18.24 -18.22 -14.26
C SER A 295 -18.38 -16.70 -14.44
N GLY A 296 -18.13 -15.88 -13.40
CA GLY A 296 -18.45 -14.46 -13.41
C GLY A 296 -19.95 -14.20 -13.24
N PHE A 297 -20.29 -13.03 -12.66
CA PHE A 297 -21.69 -12.71 -12.30
C PHE A 297 -22.67 -12.86 -13.48
N PHE A 298 -22.26 -12.51 -14.70
CA PHE A 298 -23.11 -12.50 -15.89
C PHE A 298 -23.66 -13.87 -16.30
N ASN A 299 -23.04 -14.95 -15.83
CA ASN A 299 -23.46 -16.32 -16.09
C ASN A 299 -24.30 -16.91 -14.95
N TRP A 300 -24.60 -16.13 -13.90
CA TRP A 300 -25.39 -16.61 -12.77
C TRP A 300 -26.88 -16.40 -12.99
N ASP A 301 -27.67 -17.26 -12.37
CA ASP A 301 -29.12 -17.31 -12.58
C ASP A 301 -29.79 -15.98 -12.24
N HIS A 302 -30.59 -15.49 -13.18
CA HIS A 302 -31.32 -14.22 -13.10
C HIS A 302 -30.43 -13.01 -12.78
N TYR A 303 -29.18 -13.03 -13.25
CA TYR A 303 -28.26 -11.91 -13.09
C TYR A 303 -28.81 -10.60 -13.69
N VAL A 304 -28.67 -9.51 -12.92
CA VAL A 304 -28.99 -8.15 -13.33
C VAL A 304 -27.96 -7.17 -12.75
N PHE A 305 -27.42 -6.30 -13.59
CA PHE A 305 -26.60 -5.17 -13.19
C PHE A 305 -27.43 -3.88 -13.05
N ARG A 306 -27.16 -3.07 -12.02
CA ARG A 306 -27.76 -1.73 -11.84
C ARG A 306 -26.76 -0.75 -11.22
N ARG A 307 -26.97 0.53 -11.51
CA ARG A 307 -26.39 1.63 -10.71
C ARG A 307 -27.36 2.04 -9.61
N GLY A 308 -26.84 2.28 -8.42
CA GLY A 308 -27.57 2.74 -7.26
C GLY A 308 -26.77 3.77 -6.47
N SER A 309 -27.21 3.98 -5.23
CA SER A 309 -26.53 4.85 -4.27
C SER A 309 -26.74 4.29 -2.87
N ARG A 310 -25.69 4.30 -2.06
CA ARG A 310 -25.70 3.92 -0.64
C ARG A 310 -25.10 5.06 0.16
N ASN A 311 -25.86 5.62 1.10
CA ASN A 311 -25.42 6.75 1.92
C ASN A 311 -24.82 7.90 1.08
N ASN A 312 -25.48 8.26 -0.02
CA ASN A 312 -25.02 9.24 -1.03
C ASN A 312 -23.73 8.87 -1.78
N THR A 313 -23.24 7.64 -1.67
CA THR A 313 -22.09 7.13 -2.42
C THR A 313 -22.56 6.36 -3.64
N PRO A 314 -22.11 6.69 -4.87
CA PRO A 314 -22.44 5.92 -6.06
C PRO A 314 -22.08 4.44 -5.85
N THR A 315 -23.01 3.54 -6.16
CA THR A 315 -22.85 2.10 -5.91
C THR A 315 -23.19 1.32 -7.16
N LEU A 316 -22.36 0.36 -7.52
CA LEU A 316 -22.61 -0.60 -8.58
C LEU A 316 -23.14 -1.89 -7.95
N ILE A 317 -24.27 -2.37 -8.47
CA ILE A 317 -25.05 -3.46 -7.87
C ILE A 317 -25.15 -4.60 -8.87
N ASP A 318 -24.52 -5.71 -8.54
CA ASP A 318 -24.60 -6.99 -9.22
C ASP A 318 -25.55 -7.91 -8.45
N ARG A 319 -26.64 -8.37 -9.06
CA ARG A 319 -27.70 -9.13 -8.36
C ARG A 319 -28.02 -10.42 -9.10
N TRP A 320 -28.16 -11.53 -8.38
CA TRP A 320 -28.57 -12.83 -8.93
C TRP A 320 -29.44 -13.59 -7.90
N THR A 321 -29.91 -14.78 -8.28
CA THR A 321 -30.70 -15.66 -7.40
C THR A 321 -30.20 -17.09 -7.48
N GLU A 322 -30.38 -17.85 -6.41
CA GLU A 322 -30.11 -19.29 -6.40
C GLU A 322 -31.25 -20.04 -5.70
N GLN A 323 -31.47 -21.29 -6.12
CA GLN A 323 -32.41 -22.21 -5.47
C GLN A 323 -31.65 -23.09 -4.47
N THR A 324 -32.00 -23.01 -3.20
CA THR A 324 -31.40 -23.83 -2.12
C THR A 324 -32.50 -24.45 -1.27
N ASP A 325 -32.51 -25.77 -1.14
CA ASP A 325 -33.50 -26.53 -0.34
C ASP A 325 -34.97 -26.17 -0.62
N GLY A 326 -35.29 -25.87 -1.88
CA GLY A 326 -36.63 -25.48 -2.32
C GLY A 326 -37.04 -24.04 -1.96
N GLU A 327 -36.06 -23.17 -1.69
CA GLU A 327 -36.25 -21.73 -1.48
C GLU A 327 -35.37 -20.93 -2.44
N GLU A 328 -35.92 -19.81 -2.92
CA GLU A 328 -35.14 -18.81 -3.65
C GLU A 328 -34.38 -17.90 -2.67
N ILE A 329 -33.05 -17.82 -2.84
CA ILE A 329 -32.21 -16.85 -2.15
C ILE A 329 -31.74 -15.83 -3.17
N ARG A 330 -31.95 -14.55 -2.88
CA ARG A 330 -31.47 -13.45 -3.73
C ARG A 330 -30.21 -12.85 -3.14
N TYR A 331 -29.17 -12.74 -3.96
CA TYR A 331 -27.89 -12.17 -3.58
C TYR A 331 -27.65 -10.83 -4.26
N GLU A 332 -27.00 -9.90 -3.55
CA GLU A 332 -26.58 -8.60 -4.06
C GLU A 332 -25.13 -8.29 -3.66
N TRP A 333 -24.31 -7.98 -4.67
CA TRP A 333 -22.95 -7.49 -4.52
C TRP A 333 -22.93 -5.99 -4.78
N ASN A 334 -22.54 -5.23 -3.78
CA ASN A 334 -22.60 -3.77 -3.78
C ASN A 334 -21.18 -3.23 -3.73
N THR A 335 -20.69 -2.66 -4.84
CA THR A 335 -19.37 -2.02 -4.92
C THR A 335 -19.53 -0.50 -4.85
N LEU A 336 -19.04 0.12 -3.78
CA LEU A 336 -19.12 1.57 -3.58
C LEU A 336 -17.97 2.26 -4.31
N ILE A 337 -18.29 3.28 -5.10
CA ILE A 337 -17.27 4.10 -5.78
C ILE A 337 -16.82 5.21 -4.83
N PRO A 338 -15.54 5.24 -4.44
CA PRO A 338 -15.06 6.20 -3.45
C PRO A 338 -15.19 7.63 -3.99
N GLN A 339 -15.71 8.52 -3.14
CA GLN A 339 -15.73 9.96 -3.42
C GLN A 339 -14.41 10.65 -3.05
N TRP A 340 -13.58 9.98 -2.26
CA TRP A 340 -12.29 10.44 -1.79
C TRP A 340 -11.25 9.36 -2.05
N LEU A 341 -10.12 9.75 -2.63
CA LEU A 341 -9.02 8.82 -2.87
C LEU A 341 -8.08 8.77 -1.66
N PRO A 342 -7.56 7.58 -1.30
CA PRO A 342 -6.61 7.44 -0.22
C PRO A 342 -5.30 8.20 -0.51
N ASP A 343 -4.85 8.21 -1.76
CA ASP A 343 -3.75 9.04 -2.23
C ASP A 343 -4.26 10.27 -2.98
N ARG A 344 -3.97 11.47 -2.44
CA ARG A 344 -4.32 12.74 -3.07
C ARG A 344 -3.47 13.09 -4.30
N TYR A 345 -2.46 12.28 -4.62
CA TYR A 345 -1.57 12.47 -5.76
C TYR A 345 -1.80 11.44 -6.88
N SER A 346 -2.61 10.39 -6.63
CA SER A 346 -2.88 9.34 -7.59
C SER A 346 -4.39 9.14 -7.78
N PRO A 347 -4.90 9.10 -9.03
CA PRO A 347 -6.27 8.73 -9.29
C PRO A 347 -6.52 7.21 -9.19
N LEU A 348 -5.47 6.41 -9.02
CA LEU A 348 -5.53 4.95 -9.12
C LEU A 348 -6.10 4.34 -7.84
N ILE A 349 -6.96 3.34 -8.02
CA ILE A 349 -7.47 2.47 -6.97
C ILE A 349 -7.46 1.00 -7.43
N PHE A 350 -7.38 0.08 -6.49
CA PHE A 350 -7.47 -1.36 -6.73
C PHE A 350 -8.81 -1.93 -6.23
N ALA A 351 -9.18 -3.11 -6.72
CA ALA A 351 -10.50 -3.69 -6.43
C ALA A 351 -10.68 -4.09 -4.95
N ASP A 352 -9.60 -4.42 -4.25
CA ASP A 352 -9.56 -4.72 -2.81
C ASP A 352 -9.51 -3.49 -1.91
N GLU A 353 -9.30 -2.31 -2.48
CA GLU A 353 -9.43 -1.03 -1.78
C GLU A 353 -10.87 -0.49 -1.82
N LEU A 354 -11.75 -1.12 -2.61
CA LEU A 354 -13.16 -0.72 -2.72
C LEU A 354 -13.95 -1.23 -1.52
N ASP A 355 -14.87 -0.39 -1.03
CA ASP A 355 -15.88 -0.82 -0.07
C ASP A 355 -16.89 -1.72 -0.78
N ILE A 356 -16.86 -3.01 -0.44
CA ILE A 356 -17.71 -4.04 -1.03
C ILE A 356 -18.57 -4.68 0.04
N TYR A 357 -19.87 -4.77 -0.23
CA TYR A 357 -20.84 -5.43 0.64
C TYR A 357 -21.55 -6.54 -0.10
N PHE A 358 -21.69 -7.68 0.57
CA PHE A 358 -22.40 -8.85 0.07
C PHE A 358 -23.64 -9.10 0.90
N LYS A 359 -24.80 -9.10 0.25
CA LYS A 359 -26.12 -9.17 0.86
C LYS A 359 -26.87 -10.41 0.38
N ALA A 360 -27.64 -11.02 1.28
CA ALA A 360 -28.61 -12.04 0.95
C ALA A 360 -30.02 -11.65 1.40
N THR A 361 -31.04 -12.06 0.64
CA THR A 361 -32.45 -12.00 0.99
C THR A 361 -33.07 -13.39 0.91
N TYR A 362 -33.74 -13.80 1.97
CA TYR A 362 -34.34 -15.12 2.16
C TYR A 362 -35.87 -15.09 2.05
N GLU A 363 -36.43 -16.09 1.38
CA GLU A 363 -37.87 -16.36 1.34
C GLU A 363 -38.38 -16.91 2.69
N ARG A 364 -37.55 -17.67 3.40
CA ARG A 364 -37.81 -18.18 4.75
C ARG A 364 -36.93 -17.42 5.75
N PRO A 365 -37.51 -16.83 6.82
CA PRO A 365 -36.71 -16.09 7.79
C PRO A 365 -35.65 -16.97 8.46
N ARG A 366 -34.45 -16.42 8.65
CA ARG A 366 -33.38 -17.03 9.47
C ARG A 366 -33.48 -16.54 10.90
N LEU A 367 -33.08 -17.39 11.84
CA LEU A 367 -33.05 -17.05 13.26
C LEU A 367 -31.66 -16.50 13.60
N ASN A 368 -31.64 -15.37 14.30
CA ASN A 368 -30.45 -14.85 14.97
C ASN A 368 -30.68 -14.91 16.46
N LEU A 369 -29.74 -15.51 17.17
CA LEU A 369 -29.66 -15.36 18.62
C LEU A 369 -28.88 -14.08 18.93
N ASN A 370 -29.32 -13.35 19.95
CA ASN A 370 -28.63 -12.19 20.48
C ASN A 370 -28.57 -12.30 22.00
N ILE A 371 -27.40 -12.04 22.57
CA ILE A 371 -27.24 -11.83 24.01
C ILE A 371 -27.01 -10.33 24.23
N ASN A 372 -27.89 -9.73 25.04
CA ASN A 372 -27.77 -8.32 25.37
C ASN A 372 -26.51 -8.09 26.20
N ALA A 373 -25.58 -7.27 25.70
CA ALA A 373 -24.32 -6.98 26.39
C ALA A 373 -24.54 -6.35 27.79
N PHE A 374 -25.64 -5.66 28.06
CA PHE A 374 -25.88 -4.99 29.34
C PHE A 374 -26.70 -5.81 30.33
N THR A 375 -27.56 -6.72 29.88
CA THR A 375 -28.43 -7.52 30.77
C THR A 375 -28.05 -9.00 30.80
N GLY A 376 -27.31 -9.49 29.80
CA GLY A 376 -27.04 -10.91 29.58
C GLY A 376 -28.27 -11.70 29.12
N GLU A 377 -29.40 -11.03 28.84
CA GLU A 377 -30.63 -11.67 28.40
C GLU A 377 -30.51 -12.15 26.96
N MET A 378 -30.94 -13.39 26.73
CA MET A 378 -31.03 -13.99 25.40
C MET A 378 -32.34 -13.61 24.72
N SER A 379 -32.26 -13.29 23.44
CA SER A 379 -33.42 -13.07 22.58
C SER A 379 -33.17 -13.61 21.18
N THR A 380 -34.24 -14.01 20.50
CA THR A 380 -34.17 -14.49 19.12
C THR A 380 -34.87 -13.53 18.19
N THR A 381 -34.23 -13.18 17.07
CA THR A 381 -34.81 -12.33 16.03
C THR A 381 -34.92 -13.10 14.72
N ARG A 382 -36.05 -12.94 14.02
CA ARG A 382 -36.23 -13.49 12.68
C ARG A 382 -35.87 -12.43 11.64
N ILE A 383 -34.89 -12.75 10.80
CA ILE A 383 -34.41 -11.86 9.73
C ILE A 383 -34.70 -12.46 8.36
N ARG A 384 -34.94 -11.59 7.38
CA ARG A 384 -35.07 -11.99 5.96
C ARG A 384 -33.95 -11.44 5.11
N GLU A 385 -33.18 -10.51 5.64
CA GLU A 385 -32.09 -9.85 4.94
C GLU A 385 -30.89 -9.76 5.86
N GLU A 386 -29.72 -10.03 5.32
CA GLU A 386 -28.46 -9.82 6.00
C GLU A 386 -27.38 -9.40 5.03
N GLU A 387 -26.38 -8.71 5.56
CA GLU A 387 -25.29 -8.14 4.79
C GLU A 387 -23.99 -8.25 5.57
N ILE A 388 -22.92 -8.51 4.83
CA ILE A 388 -21.54 -8.52 5.32
C ILE A 388 -20.68 -7.55 4.51
N LYS A 389 -19.61 -7.06 5.13
CA LYS A 389 -18.54 -6.34 4.43
C LYS A 389 -17.47 -7.35 4.00
N LEU A 390 -16.91 -7.15 2.81
CA LEU A 390 -15.73 -7.88 2.34
C LEU A 390 -14.47 -7.03 2.48
N GLU A 391 -13.34 -7.68 2.69
CA GLU A 391 -12.01 -7.07 2.73
C GLU A 391 -11.05 -7.77 1.77
N GLY A 392 -10.06 -7.03 1.28
CA GLY A 392 -8.89 -7.62 0.62
C GLY A 392 -8.13 -8.54 1.56
N PHE A 393 -7.65 -9.67 1.03
CA PHE A 393 -6.98 -10.67 1.83
C PHE A 393 -5.91 -11.41 1.02
N ASP A 394 -4.74 -11.60 1.62
CA ASP A 394 -3.71 -12.50 1.09
C ASP A 394 -3.71 -13.80 1.93
N PRO A 395 -4.02 -14.96 1.32
CA PRO A 395 -3.98 -16.27 1.99
C PRO A 395 -2.62 -16.64 2.55
N ASN A 396 -1.55 -16.05 2.01
CA ASN A 396 -0.18 -16.34 2.40
C ASN A 396 0.41 -15.27 3.33
N ALA A 397 -0.38 -14.27 3.75
CA ALA A 397 0.10 -13.22 4.61
C ALA A 397 0.58 -13.80 5.96
N PRO A 398 1.86 -13.62 6.34
CA PRO A 398 2.34 -14.08 7.63
C PRO A 398 1.76 -13.21 8.76
N LEU A 399 1.90 -13.72 9.98
CA LEU A 399 1.77 -12.91 11.18
C LEU A 399 2.95 -11.95 11.28
N ASN A 400 2.66 -10.70 11.62
CA ASN A 400 3.67 -9.68 11.86
C ASN A 400 4.08 -9.67 13.34
N GLU A 401 5.27 -9.15 13.65
CA GLU A 401 5.78 -9.04 15.03
C GLU A 401 4.84 -8.27 15.98
N GLY A 402 4.03 -7.34 15.43
CA GLY A 402 3.06 -6.56 16.20
C GLY A 402 1.67 -7.18 16.35
N ASP A 403 1.38 -8.31 15.70
CA ASP A 403 0.07 -8.96 15.79
C ASP A 403 -0.12 -9.61 17.18
N LEU A 404 -1.27 -9.38 17.80
CA LEU A 404 -1.50 -9.69 19.22
C LEU A 404 -2.28 -10.99 19.38
N LEU A 405 -1.66 -12.01 19.97
CA LEU A 405 -2.35 -13.24 20.36
C LEU A 405 -3.40 -12.94 21.43
N GLN A 406 -4.64 -13.31 21.14
CA GLN A 406 -5.78 -13.29 22.03
C GLN A 406 -6.10 -14.70 22.52
N SER A 407 -6.57 -14.79 23.76
CA SER A 407 -7.09 -16.02 24.33
C SER A 407 -8.40 -15.73 25.06
N ARG A 408 -9.42 -16.53 24.79
CA ARG A 408 -10.71 -16.53 25.51
C ARG A 408 -11.01 -17.94 25.98
N SER A 409 -11.79 -18.07 27.06
CA SER A 409 -12.16 -19.37 27.58
C SER A 409 -13.57 -19.38 28.14
N VAL A 410 -14.32 -20.44 27.87
CA VAL A 410 -15.63 -20.69 28.47
C VAL A 410 -15.59 -22.02 29.20
N LYS A 411 -16.24 -22.10 30.36
CA LYS A 411 -16.41 -23.35 31.12
C LYS A 411 -17.86 -23.50 31.53
N SER A 412 -18.44 -24.67 31.26
CA SER A 412 -19.79 -25.01 31.72
C SER A 412 -19.77 -25.62 33.12
N LYS A 413 -20.95 -25.67 33.74
CA LYS A 413 -21.12 -26.35 35.04
C LYS A 413 -20.94 -27.86 34.95
N GLU A 414 -21.12 -28.43 33.76
CA GLU A 414 -20.97 -29.87 33.47
C GLU A 414 -19.52 -30.28 33.16
N GLY A 415 -18.56 -29.35 33.30
CA GLY A 415 -17.15 -29.63 33.08
C GLY A 415 -16.71 -29.56 31.60
N ARG A 416 -17.58 -29.09 30.69
CA ARG A 416 -17.20 -28.80 29.30
C ARG A 416 -16.45 -27.48 29.22
N SER A 417 -15.56 -27.34 28.25
CA SER A 417 -14.77 -26.12 28.05
C SER A 417 -14.56 -25.80 26.58
N ILE A 418 -14.35 -24.51 26.31
CA ILE A 418 -13.93 -23.98 25.01
C ILE A 418 -12.73 -23.06 25.27
N GLU A 419 -11.61 -23.33 24.62
CA GLU A 419 -10.43 -22.46 24.62
C GLU A 419 -10.25 -21.89 23.20
N ILE A 420 -10.25 -20.57 23.07
CA ILE A 420 -10.27 -19.88 21.78
C ILE A 420 -8.98 -19.07 21.65
N GLN A 421 -8.21 -19.31 20.59
CA GLN A 421 -6.98 -18.57 20.30
C GLN A 421 -6.99 -18.01 18.88
N PHE A 422 -6.69 -16.71 18.78
CA PHE A 422 -6.71 -15.98 17.52
C PHE A 422 -5.83 -14.73 17.62
N TYR A 423 -5.59 -14.06 16.51
CA TYR A 423 -4.76 -12.87 16.44
C TYR A 423 -5.61 -11.64 16.13
N TRP A 424 -5.35 -10.56 16.86
CA TRP A 424 -5.69 -9.20 16.43
C TRP A 424 -4.51 -8.61 15.66
N PRO A 425 -4.74 -7.73 14.67
CA PRO A 425 -3.64 -7.02 14.03
C PRO A 425 -3.00 -6.02 14.99
N ALA A 426 -1.79 -5.59 14.69
CA ALA A 426 -1.11 -4.53 15.44
C ALA A 426 -2.02 -3.29 15.62
N PRO A 427 -2.06 -2.69 16.82
CA PRO A 427 -2.90 -1.52 17.06
C PRO A 427 -2.42 -0.33 16.20
N PRO A 428 -3.35 0.54 15.77
CA PRO A 428 -3.01 1.71 14.97
C PRO A 428 -2.06 2.65 15.73
N THR A 429 -1.09 3.23 15.04
CA THR A 429 -0.04 4.09 15.62
C THR A 429 -0.43 5.57 15.76
N GLY A 430 -1.59 5.97 15.22
CA GLY A 430 -2.12 7.33 15.28
C GLY A 430 -3.12 7.55 16.43
N PRO A 431 -3.56 8.81 16.64
CA PRO A 431 -4.59 9.13 17.62
C PRO A 431 -5.89 8.38 17.28
N THR A 432 -6.28 7.43 18.12
CA THR A 432 -7.50 6.65 17.95
C THR A 432 -8.42 6.83 19.14
N ALA A 433 -9.61 7.36 18.90
CA ALA A 433 -10.67 7.44 19.89
C ALA A 433 -11.41 6.10 19.92
N GLY A 434 -10.79 5.13 20.57
CA GLY A 434 -11.28 3.77 20.71
C GLY A 434 -11.19 2.96 19.41
N TYR A 435 -10.46 1.85 19.50
CA TYR A 435 -10.15 0.96 18.40
C TYR A 435 -10.90 -0.36 18.59
N THR A 436 -11.56 -0.84 17.54
CA THR A 436 -12.19 -2.16 17.52
C THR A 436 -11.36 -3.10 16.64
N ALA A 437 -10.70 -4.06 17.27
CA ALA A 437 -9.81 -4.98 16.59
C ALA A 437 -10.58 -6.04 15.79
N PRO A 438 -10.36 -6.13 14.46
CA PRO A 438 -10.87 -7.23 13.64
C PRO A 438 -10.05 -8.50 13.87
N LEU A 439 -10.54 -9.63 13.36
CA LEU A 439 -9.75 -10.85 13.27
C LEU A 439 -8.64 -10.67 12.23
N LYS A 440 -7.38 -10.89 12.64
CA LYS A 440 -6.26 -11.06 11.71
C LYS A 440 -6.22 -12.50 11.19
N GLN A 441 -6.17 -13.46 12.11
CA GLN A 441 -6.04 -14.88 11.80
C GLN A 441 -6.49 -15.75 12.99
N TRP A 442 -7.04 -16.93 12.72
CA TRP A 442 -7.25 -17.96 13.74
C TRP A 442 -5.93 -18.66 14.08
N LYS A 443 -5.76 -19.04 15.35
CA LYS A 443 -4.72 -19.99 15.76
C LYS A 443 -5.32 -21.38 15.91
N GLU A 444 -6.20 -21.54 16.89
CA GLU A 444 -6.93 -22.78 17.16
C GLU A 444 -8.09 -22.51 18.12
N THR A 445 -9.12 -23.36 18.07
CA THR A 445 -10.15 -23.46 19.12
C THR A 445 -10.26 -24.91 19.58
N ILE A 446 -10.17 -25.14 20.89
CA ILE A 446 -10.23 -26.47 21.51
C ILE A 446 -11.53 -26.59 22.30
N ILE A 447 -12.37 -27.56 21.96
CA ILE A 447 -13.64 -27.84 22.62
C ILE A 447 -13.56 -29.20 23.32
N GLN A 448 -13.81 -29.23 24.63
CA GLN A 448 -13.72 -30.44 25.44
C GLN A 448 -15.09 -30.81 26.06
N GLY A 449 -15.33 -32.12 26.17
CA GLY A 449 -16.50 -32.66 26.87
C GLY A 449 -17.78 -32.82 26.02
N LEU A 450 -17.74 -32.45 24.74
CA LEU A 450 -18.80 -32.83 23.78
C LEU A 450 -18.60 -34.23 23.18
N THR A 451 -17.33 -34.63 23.06
CA THR A 451 -16.89 -35.94 22.59
C THR A 451 -15.83 -36.49 23.55
N PRO A 452 -15.52 -37.81 23.53
CA PRO A 452 -14.49 -38.38 24.40
C PRO A 452 -13.11 -37.74 24.20
N GLU A 453 -12.71 -37.54 22.95
CA GLU A 453 -11.51 -36.78 22.58
C GLU A 453 -11.86 -35.31 22.33
N PRO A 454 -10.96 -34.35 22.62
CA PRO A 454 -11.16 -32.94 22.29
C PRO A 454 -11.39 -32.72 20.78
N ILE A 455 -12.25 -31.75 20.46
CA ILE A 455 -12.42 -31.25 19.10
C ILE A 455 -11.47 -30.06 18.93
N VAL A 456 -10.67 -30.06 17.88
CA VAL A 456 -9.71 -28.98 17.57
C VAL A 456 -10.13 -28.36 16.24
N LEU A 457 -10.43 -27.06 16.25
CA LEU A 457 -10.79 -26.30 15.07
C LEU A 457 -9.61 -25.42 14.64
N THR A 458 -9.21 -25.55 13.39
CA THR A 458 -8.14 -24.74 12.77
C THR A 458 -8.59 -24.13 11.44
N SER A 459 -9.61 -24.71 10.81
CA SER A 459 -10.22 -24.20 9.59
C SER A 459 -10.80 -22.81 9.80
N TRP A 460 -10.61 -21.96 8.78
CA TRP A 460 -11.21 -20.63 8.76
C TRP A 460 -12.73 -20.74 8.70
N TYR A 461 -13.30 -21.69 7.94
CA TYR A 461 -14.74 -21.82 7.78
C TYR A 461 -15.44 -22.20 9.09
N ALA A 462 -14.86 -23.13 9.86
CA ALA A 462 -15.41 -23.62 11.13
C ALA A 462 -15.50 -22.58 12.26
N GLN A 463 -14.85 -21.41 12.13
CA GLN A 463 -14.71 -20.45 13.23
C GLN A 463 -15.03 -19.01 12.79
N THR A 464 -16.10 -18.42 13.32
CA THR A 464 -16.50 -17.04 13.03
C THR A 464 -16.37 -16.14 14.25
N TYR A 465 -15.90 -14.91 14.04
CA TYR A 465 -15.69 -13.88 15.06
C TYR A 465 -16.37 -12.58 14.65
N ALA A 466 -17.04 -11.93 15.60
CA ALA A 466 -17.53 -10.57 15.45
C ALA A 466 -17.28 -9.77 16.75
N PRO A 467 -16.57 -8.63 16.69
CA PRO A 467 -16.42 -7.77 17.85
C PRO A 467 -17.57 -6.79 18.01
N GLY A 468 -17.94 -6.52 19.25
CA GLY A 468 -18.67 -5.33 19.65
C GLY A 468 -17.80 -4.08 19.61
N HIS A 469 -18.42 -2.91 19.76
CA HIS A 469 -17.72 -1.64 19.78
C HIS A 469 -16.60 -1.64 20.84
N HIS A 470 -15.38 -1.29 20.43
CA HIS A 470 -14.15 -1.32 21.24
C HIS A 470 -13.80 -2.69 21.85
N ASN A 471 -14.30 -3.78 21.24
CA ASN A 471 -14.18 -5.14 21.76
C ASN A 471 -14.67 -5.24 23.24
N PHE A 472 -15.70 -4.47 23.61
CA PHE A 472 -16.32 -4.57 24.94
C PHE A 472 -17.05 -5.90 25.14
N TRP A 473 -17.57 -6.45 24.04
CA TRP A 473 -17.99 -7.83 23.94
C TRP A 473 -17.49 -8.41 22.61
N GLU A 474 -17.45 -9.72 22.54
CA GLU A 474 -17.01 -10.51 21.40
C GLU A 474 -17.95 -11.69 21.22
N GLU A 475 -18.29 -11.97 19.98
CA GLU A 475 -19.18 -13.04 19.59
C GLU A 475 -18.44 -14.05 18.73
N PHE A 476 -18.67 -15.32 19.00
CA PHE A 476 -18.08 -16.42 18.24
C PHE A 476 -19.15 -17.41 17.82
N ILE A 477 -19.03 -17.95 16.61
CA ILE A 477 -19.77 -19.14 16.18
C ILE A 477 -18.77 -20.18 15.74
N PHE A 478 -18.88 -21.37 16.32
CA PHE A 478 -18.13 -22.55 15.94
C PHE A 478 -19.07 -23.56 15.28
N GLU A 479 -18.72 -24.03 14.09
CA GLU A 479 -19.45 -25.10 13.39
C GLU A 479 -18.48 -26.26 13.14
N PRO A 480 -18.30 -27.19 14.10
CA PRO A 480 -17.27 -28.23 14.01
C PRO A 480 -17.38 -29.10 12.76
N ALA A 481 -18.58 -29.28 12.21
CA ALA A 481 -18.79 -30.05 10.98
C ALA A 481 -18.01 -29.48 9.77
N GLN A 482 -17.65 -28.19 9.79
CA GLN A 482 -16.86 -27.51 8.75
C GLN A 482 -15.34 -27.63 8.97
N GLU A 483 -14.90 -28.34 10.01
CA GLU A 483 -13.49 -28.66 10.20
C GLU A 483 -13.12 -29.87 9.33
N GLU A 484 -12.23 -29.64 8.37
CA GLU A 484 -11.79 -30.64 7.39
C GLU A 484 -11.09 -31.83 8.07
N SER A 485 -10.39 -31.57 9.17
CA SER A 485 -9.66 -32.58 9.94
C SER A 485 -10.52 -33.34 10.95
N LEU A 486 -11.82 -33.03 11.06
CA LEU A 486 -12.71 -33.63 12.07
C LEU A 486 -12.89 -35.14 11.82
N PRO A 487 -12.55 -36.01 12.79
CA PRO A 487 -12.80 -37.44 12.70
C PRO A 487 -14.27 -37.77 12.49
N GLU A 488 -14.55 -38.76 11.63
CA GLU A 488 -15.91 -39.23 11.35
C GLU A 488 -16.67 -39.68 12.61
N SER A 489 -15.98 -40.28 13.58
CA SER A 489 -16.58 -40.66 14.86
C SER A 489 -17.05 -39.44 15.69
N GLN A 490 -16.32 -38.33 15.65
CA GLN A 490 -16.73 -37.08 16.29
C GLN A 490 -17.89 -36.44 15.52
N ARG A 491 -17.85 -36.46 14.18
CA ARG A 491 -18.95 -35.97 13.32
C ARG A 491 -20.27 -36.67 13.65
N GLN A 492 -20.28 -38.00 13.68
CA GLN A 492 -21.46 -38.79 14.03
C GLN A 492 -21.94 -38.54 15.46
N ALA A 493 -21.02 -38.34 16.42
CA ALA A 493 -21.39 -38.02 17.79
C ALA A 493 -22.08 -36.66 17.91
N LEU A 494 -21.58 -35.64 17.18
CA LEU A 494 -22.19 -34.32 17.13
C LEU A 494 -23.56 -34.34 16.44
N GLU A 495 -23.69 -35.06 15.33
CA GLU A 495 -24.96 -35.25 14.63
C GLU A 495 -25.99 -35.95 15.51
N ALA A 496 -25.60 -37.04 16.20
CA ALA A 496 -26.47 -37.76 17.12
C ALA A 496 -26.92 -36.90 18.31
N ALA A 497 -26.10 -35.92 18.71
CA ALA A 497 -26.41 -34.96 19.77
C ALA A 497 -27.14 -33.70 19.27
N ASP A 498 -27.44 -33.62 17.97
CA ASP A 498 -28.01 -32.44 17.29
C ASP A 498 -27.19 -31.16 17.52
N ILE A 499 -25.86 -31.26 17.48
CA ILE A 499 -24.93 -30.14 17.67
C ILE A 499 -24.47 -29.66 16.30
N GLN A 500 -25.03 -28.55 15.83
CA GLN A 500 -24.60 -27.91 14.59
C GLN A 500 -23.63 -26.78 14.89
N GLN A 501 -24.05 -25.82 15.70
CA GLN A 501 -23.27 -24.62 16.02
C GLN A 501 -23.12 -24.45 17.52
N ILE A 502 -22.03 -23.82 17.92
CA ILE A 502 -21.79 -23.35 19.29
C ILE A 502 -21.62 -21.84 19.21
N TYR A 503 -22.55 -21.11 19.81
CA TYR A 503 -22.47 -19.65 19.91
C TYR A 503 -21.88 -19.28 21.27
N VAL A 504 -20.83 -18.46 21.25
CA VAL A 504 -20.17 -17.94 22.44
C VAL A 504 -20.30 -16.42 22.46
N PHE A 505 -20.73 -15.90 23.59
CA PHE A 505 -20.73 -14.47 23.90
C PHE A 505 -19.77 -14.21 25.06
N ASP A 506 -18.76 -13.41 24.78
CA ASP A 506 -17.72 -13.00 25.72
C ASP A 506 -17.88 -11.50 26.01
N GLU A 507 -17.95 -11.12 27.27
CA GLU A 507 -18.14 -9.72 27.69
C GLU A 507 -17.12 -9.39 28.79
N ARG A 508 -16.46 -8.23 28.65
CA ARG A 508 -15.53 -7.77 29.68
C ARG A 508 -16.25 -7.54 31.01
N GLY A 509 -15.96 -8.39 31.99
CA GLY A 509 -16.45 -8.26 33.36
C GLY A 509 -17.64 -9.16 33.71
N ARG A 510 -18.05 -10.08 32.82
CA ARG A 510 -19.01 -11.16 33.11
C ARG A 510 -18.44 -12.54 32.81
N SER A 511 -19.12 -13.57 33.31
CA SER A 511 -18.85 -14.94 32.90
C SER A 511 -19.30 -15.14 31.46
N ASN A 512 -18.40 -15.64 30.62
CA ASN A 512 -18.66 -15.96 29.23
C ASN A 512 -19.83 -16.95 29.13
N GLN A 513 -20.73 -16.72 28.17
CA GLN A 513 -21.87 -17.59 27.91
C GLN A 513 -21.61 -18.40 26.65
N ALA A 514 -21.90 -19.70 26.69
CA ALA A 514 -21.89 -20.56 25.52
C ALA A 514 -23.22 -21.31 25.44
N VAL A 515 -23.72 -21.43 24.21
CA VAL A 515 -24.95 -22.18 23.91
C VAL A 515 -24.76 -23.03 22.67
N ILE A 516 -25.41 -24.18 22.66
CA ILE A 516 -25.45 -25.11 21.55
C ILE A 516 -26.72 -24.84 20.74
N LEU A 517 -26.57 -24.77 19.41
CA LEU A 517 -27.66 -24.67 18.45
C LEU A 517 -27.69 -25.94 17.61
N GLY A 518 -28.87 -26.57 17.56
CA GLY A 518 -29.15 -27.73 16.72
C GLY A 518 -29.99 -27.37 15.51
N SER A 519 -30.52 -28.40 14.85
CA SER A 519 -31.34 -28.28 13.63
C SER A 519 -32.60 -27.43 13.78
N ASN A 520 -33.15 -27.34 14.99
CA ASN A 520 -34.32 -26.48 15.28
C ASN A 520 -33.96 -25.02 15.58
N GLY A 521 -32.67 -24.69 15.73
CA GLY A 521 -32.18 -23.36 16.10
C GLY A 521 -32.49 -22.91 17.53
N GLU A 522 -33.05 -23.78 18.39
CA GLU A 522 -33.36 -23.46 19.78
C GLU A 522 -32.08 -23.56 20.65
N PRO A 523 -31.77 -22.53 21.46
CA PRO A 523 -30.56 -22.52 22.28
C PRO A 523 -30.62 -23.53 23.42
N ARG A 524 -29.60 -24.39 23.50
CA ARG A 524 -29.36 -25.32 24.62
C ARG A 524 -28.14 -24.90 25.43
N PRO A 525 -28.11 -25.12 26.75
CA PRO A 525 -26.91 -24.87 27.55
C PRO A 525 -25.71 -25.65 27.00
N PHE A 526 -24.55 -25.00 26.94
CA PHE A 526 -23.29 -25.64 26.58
C PHE A 526 -22.81 -26.62 27.64
#